data_AF-A0A0Q6FGI8-F1
#
_entry.id   AF-A0A0Q6FGI8-F1
#
_cell.length_a   1.000
_cell.length_b   1.000
_cell.length_c   1.000
_cell.angle_alpha   90.00
_cell.angle_beta   90.00
_cell.angle_gamma   90.00
#
_symmetry.space_group_name_H-M   'P 1'
#
loop_
_entity.id
_entity.type
_entity.pdbx_description
1 polymer ?
#
loop_
_entity_poly.entity_id
_entity_poly.type
_entity_poly.pdbx_seq_one_letter_code
_entity_poly.pdbx_strand_id
1 'polypeptide(L)'
;MPVTLLALALTGTVLAGCGGGDDGRDGSAEPAAEEVDPQDAACRTRWRALADEVGDRSQDEHPSTLAGRWTSVSATIDYYAVSGSASDCEKTLDAQRAQVAALEELGTALRRYDVLYQHDRLAEDAAAYTPPKARKGQDEPPSRKAVRAALGTLEEQAPRAEKDQLAGWQQATAIDPTEKKSVAKAKKDLAFLSQESAAWRRASAAQRTIERGLRAAG
;
A
#
# COMPACT_ATOMS: atom_id res chain seq x y z
N MET A 1 -13.04 -1.10 32.36
CA MET A 1 -13.16 0.21 31.70
C MET A 1 -14.40 0.14 30.83
N PRO A 2 -15.45 0.95 31.10
CA PRO A 2 -16.68 0.88 30.31
C PRO A 2 -16.49 1.59 28.96
N VAL A 3 -16.95 0.92 27.91
CA VAL A 3 -17.03 1.38 26.52
C VAL A 3 -18.32 2.18 26.38
N THR A 4 -18.22 3.46 26.04
CA THR A 4 -19.39 4.31 25.76
C THR A 4 -19.75 4.19 24.28
N LEU A 5 -20.84 3.48 23.99
CA LEU A 5 -21.50 3.42 22.69
C LEU A 5 -22.21 4.76 22.43
N LEU A 6 -21.80 5.51 21.40
CA LEU A 6 -22.56 6.65 20.90
C LEU A 6 -23.59 6.14 19.88
N ALA A 7 -24.87 6.31 20.21
CA ALA A 7 -25.98 5.94 19.34
C ALA A 7 -26.09 6.92 18.15
N LEU A 8 -26.08 6.37 16.93
CA LEU A 8 -26.54 7.06 15.73
C LEU A 8 -28.05 7.27 15.82
N ALA A 9 -28.49 8.52 15.94
CA ALA A 9 -29.87 8.89 15.70
C ALA A 9 -30.07 9.15 14.20
N LEU A 10 -30.61 8.15 13.49
CA LEU A 10 -31.26 8.33 12.20
C LEU A 10 -32.61 9.03 12.43
N THR A 11 -32.76 10.29 12.02
CA THR A 11 -34.08 10.90 11.89
C THR A 11 -34.44 11.00 10.41
N GLY A 12 -35.34 10.09 10.03
CA GLY A 12 -35.95 10.00 8.71
C GLY A 12 -36.88 11.17 8.40
N THR A 13 -36.91 11.46 7.10
CA THR A 13 -37.84 12.33 6.40
C THR A 13 -39.29 11.85 6.55
N VAL A 14 -40.20 12.79 6.81
CA VAL A 14 -41.64 12.62 6.56
C VAL A 14 -42.13 13.82 5.75
N LEU A 15 -42.63 13.54 4.55
CA LEU A 15 -43.27 14.47 3.63
C LEU A 15 -44.80 14.38 3.76
N ALA A 16 -45.43 15.55 3.56
CA ALA A 16 -46.82 15.81 3.14
C ALA A 16 -47.92 16.04 4.20
N GLY A 17 -48.61 17.19 4.09
CA GLY A 17 -50.00 17.33 4.54
C GLY A 17 -50.54 18.72 4.94
N CYS A 18 -50.67 19.65 3.99
CA CYS A 18 -51.72 20.67 3.80
C CYS A 18 -52.52 21.25 5.01
N GLY A 19 -52.37 22.55 5.26
CA GLY A 19 -53.30 23.35 6.08
C GLY A 19 -52.99 24.85 5.94
N GLY A 20 -53.86 25.59 5.25
CA GLY A 20 -53.62 26.97 4.82
C GLY A 20 -53.69 28.04 5.92
N GLY A 21 -53.07 29.18 5.63
CA GLY A 21 -53.11 30.41 6.41
C GLY A 21 -51.98 31.36 5.99
N ASP A 22 -52.34 32.39 5.23
CA ASP A 22 -51.55 33.56 4.84
C ASP A 22 -50.76 34.13 6.04
N ASP A 23 -49.46 34.42 5.85
CA ASP A 23 -48.82 35.72 6.15
C ASP A 23 -47.30 35.58 6.25
N GLY A 24 -46.60 36.10 5.24
CA GLY A 24 -45.31 36.75 5.43
C GLY A 24 -44.03 35.92 5.25
N ARG A 25 -43.23 36.38 4.28
CA ARG A 25 -41.80 36.10 4.03
C ARG A 25 -41.47 34.78 3.32
N ASP A 26 -41.62 34.85 2.00
CA ASP A 26 -40.62 34.30 1.09
C ASP A 26 -39.24 34.87 1.45
N GLY A 27 -38.31 33.96 1.72
CA GLY A 27 -36.94 34.27 2.08
C GLY A 27 -36.19 33.02 2.51
N SER A 28 -36.42 31.89 1.84
CA SER A 28 -35.46 30.78 1.87
C SER A 28 -34.19 31.28 1.20
N ALA A 29 -33.33 31.94 1.98
CA ALA A 29 -31.97 32.19 1.57
C ALA A 29 -31.36 30.81 1.29
N GLU A 30 -31.08 30.55 0.01
CA GLU A 30 -30.07 29.55 -0.33
C GLU A 30 -28.87 29.82 0.59
N PRO A 31 -28.32 28.79 1.28
CA PRO A 31 -27.11 29.00 2.04
C PRO A 31 -26.10 29.59 1.06
N ALA A 32 -25.68 30.83 1.31
CA ALA A 32 -24.68 31.48 0.49
C ALA A 32 -23.51 30.52 0.39
N ALA A 33 -23.13 30.16 -0.84
CA ALA A 33 -21.97 29.30 -1.06
C ALA A 33 -20.82 29.92 -0.27
N GLU A 34 -20.32 29.17 0.72
CA GLU A 34 -19.26 29.67 1.59
C GLU A 34 -18.08 30.04 0.69
N GLU A 35 -17.76 31.33 0.65
CA GLU A 35 -16.73 31.85 -0.23
C GLU A 35 -15.39 31.35 0.31
N VAL A 36 -14.84 30.33 -0.35
CA VAL A 36 -13.59 29.72 0.07
C VAL A 36 -12.44 30.67 -0.25
N ASP A 37 -11.58 30.94 0.73
CA ASP A 37 -10.37 31.73 0.52
C ASP A 37 -9.53 31.12 -0.63
N PRO A 38 -9.08 31.93 -1.62
CA PRO A 38 -8.33 31.40 -2.77
C PRO A 38 -7.05 30.64 -2.38
N GLN A 39 -6.40 30.99 -1.27
CA GLN A 39 -5.22 30.29 -0.77
C GLN A 39 -5.58 28.94 -0.16
N ASP A 40 -6.72 28.82 0.52
CA ASP A 40 -7.26 27.54 0.98
C ASP A 40 -7.61 26.64 -0.21
N ALA A 41 -8.23 27.20 -1.26
CA ALA A 41 -8.52 26.47 -2.49
C ALA A 41 -7.24 25.96 -3.18
N ALA A 42 -6.19 26.78 -3.23
CA ALA A 42 -4.88 26.39 -3.73
C ALA A 42 -4.24 25.28 -2.88
N CYS A 43 -4.35 25.36 -1.54
CA CYS A 43 -3.89 24.32 -0.64
C CYS A 43 -4.58 22.98 -0.91
N ARG A 44 -5.92 22.97 -0.94
CA ARG A 44 -6.73 21.77 -1.20
C ARG A 44 -6.42 21.15 -2.57
N THR A 45 -6.09 21.98 -3.57
CA THR A 45 -5.64 21.51 -4.89
C THR A 45 -4.33 20.73 -4.82
N ARG A 46 -3.36 21.19 -4.01
CA ARG A 46 -2.10 20.46 -3.80
C ARG A 46 -2.33 19.12 -3.08
N TRP A 47 -3.29 19.06 -2.15
CA TRP A 47 -3.68 17.82 -1.49
C TRP A 47 -4.32 16.82 -2.46
N ARG A 48 -5.19 17.27 -3.37
CA ARG A 48 -5.74 16.42 -4.43
C ARG A 48 -4.67 15.90 -5.38
N ALA A 49 -3.71 16.74 -5.76
CA ALA A 49 -2.57 16.29 -6.56
C ALA A 49 -1.76 15.20 -5.85
N LEU A 50 -1.56 15.32 -4.53
CA LEU A 50 -0.92 14.25 -3.74
C LEU A 50 -1.79 12.98 -3.69
N ALA A 51 -3.12 13.10 -3.65
CA ALA A 51 -4.03 11.96 -3.74
C ALA A 51 -3.85 11.21 -5.06
N ASP A 52 -3.79 11.95 -6.18
CA ASP A 52 -3.56 11.37 -7.51
C ASP A 52 -2.20 10.66 -7.61
N GLU A 53 -1.15 11.21 -6.98
CA GLU A 53 0.18 10.58 -6.90
C GLU A 53 0.16 9.28 -6.07
N VAL A 54 -0.58 9.26 -4.95
CA VAL A 54 -0.69 8.11 -4.05
C VAL A 54 -1.59 7.00 -4.61
N GLY A 55 -2.63 7.36 -5.36
CA GLY A 55 -3.55 6.41 -6.01
C GLY A 55 -4.09 5.32 -5.07
N ASP A 56 -4.41 4.16 -5.65
CA ASP A 56 -5.09 3.06 -4.95
C ASP A 56 -4.14 2.04 -4.30
N ARG A 57 -2.98 2.48 -3.79
CA ARG A 57 -2.00 1.59 -3.13
C ARG A 57 -2.57 0.83 -1.92
N SER A 58 -3.69 1.29 -1.36
CA SER A 58 -4.42 0.60 -0.27
C SER A 58 -5.14 -0.68 -0.72
N GLN A 59 -5.30 -0.91 -2.02
CA GLN A 59 -5.96 -2.09 -2.60
C GLN A 59 -4.98 -3.20 -2.98
N ASP A 60 -3.67 -2.95 -2.90
CA ASP A 60 -2.66 -3.96 -3.19
C ASP A 60 -2.63 -5.01 -2.07
N GLU A 61 -2.85 -6.27 -2.44
CA GLU A 61 -2.93 -7.40 -1.51
C GLU A 61 -1.56 -7.91 -1.06
N HIS A 62 -0.46 -7.42 -1.65
CA HIS A 62 0.88 -7.81 -1.26
C HIS A 62 1.24 -7.31 0.15
N PRO A 63 1.67 -8.20 1.07
CA PRO A 63 2.08 -7.81 2.42
C PRO A 63 3.14 -6.70 2.45
N SER A 64 4.07 -6.69 1.50
CA SER A 64 5.10 -5.64 1.41
C SER A 64 4.57 -4.27 1.02
N THR A 65 3.37 -4.16 0.46
CA THR A 65 2.75 -2.87 0.18
C THR A 65 2.20 -2.22 1.44
N LEU A 66 1.98 -2.98 2.52
CA LEU A 66 1.52 -2.46 3.81
C LEU A 66 0.19 -1.69 3.68
N ALA A 67 -0.78 -2.27 2.96
CA ALA A 67 -2.07 -1.66 2.60
C ALA A 67 -2.79 -0.92 3.74
N GLY A 68 -2.74 -1.44 4.98
CA GLY A 68 -3.31 -0.76 6.15
C GLY A 68 -2.69 0.61 6.47
N ARG A 69 -1.41 0.82 6.15
CA ARG A 69 -0.74 2.12 6.25
C ARG A 69 -1.17 3.07 5.14
N TRP A 70 -1.28 2.58 3.91
CA TRP A 70 -1.81 3.38 2.80
C TRP A 70 -3.24 3.85 3.07
N THR A 71 -4.09 3.02 3.69
CA THR A 71 -5.43 3.44 4.11
C THR A 71 -5.41 4.67 5.03
N SER A 72 -4.47 4.70 5.99
CA SER A 72 -4.33 5.84 6.91
C SER A 72 -3.78 7.10 6.20
N VAL A 73 -2.86 6.90 5.26
CA VAL A 73 -2.29 7.96 4.42
C VAL A 73 -3.38 8.58 3.53
N SER A 74 -4.14 7.75 2.81
CA SER A 74 -5.24 8.20 1.95
C SER A 74 -6.31 8.94 2.75
N ALA A 75 -6.73 8.42 3.91
CA ALA A 75 -7.71 9.11 4.76
C ALA A 75 -7.22 10.50 5.23
N THR A 76 -5.93 10.64 5.52
CA THR A 76 -5.33 11.94 5.88
C THR A 76 -5.34 12.90 4.69
N ILE A 77 -4.97 12.41 3.51
CA ILE A 77 -4.98 13.19 2.27
C ILE A 77 -6.40 13.65 1.93
N ASP A 78 -7.39 12.75 1.99
CA ASP A 78 -8.79 13.03 1.70
C ASP A 78 -9.36 14.10 2.63
N TYR A 79 -9.02 14.02 3.92
CA TYR A 79 -9.39 15.04 4.90
C TYR A 79 -8.87 16.42 4.47
N TYR A 80 -7.57 16.57 4.25
CA TYR A 80 -7.00 17.87 3.88
C TYR A 80 -7.34 18.33 2.45
N ALA A 81 -7.70 17.43 1.55
CA ALA A 81 -8.21 17.76 0.22
C ALA A 81 -9.55 18.51 0.26
N VAL A 82 -10.30 18.43 1.37
CA VAL A 82 -11.56 19.16 1.56
C VAL A 82 -11.47 20.24 2.63
N SER A 83 -10.64 20.06 3.66
CA SER A 83 -10.58 20.95 4.84
C SER A 83 -9.28 21.74 4.97
N GLY A 84 -8.28 21.51 4.11
CA GLY A 84 -6.97 22.16 4.21
C GLY A 84 -7.06 23.67 4.14
N SER A 85 -6.31 24.35 5.02
CA SER A 85 -6.15 25.79 5.06
C SER A 85 -4.73 26.21 4.68
N ALA A 86 -4.58 27.44 4.22
CA ALA A 86 -3.30 28.00 3.78
C ALA A 86 -2.26 28.13 4.90
N SER A 87 -2.70 28.41 6.14
CA SER A 87 -1.82 28.76 7.27
C SER A 87 -0.74 27.73 7.58
N ASP A 88 -1.06 26.44 7.45
CA ASP A 88 -0.13 25.33 7.73
C ASP A 88 -0.01 24.35 6.56
N CYS A 89 -0.46 24.77 5.37
CA CYS A 89 -0.58 23.89 4.21
C CYS A 89 0.73 23.22 3.83
N GLU A 90 1.77 24.02 3.62
CA GLU A 90 3.06 23.53 3.12
C GLU A 90 3.73 22.58 4.11
N LYS A 91 3.79 22.99 5.39
CA LYS A 91 4.36 22.16 6.46
C LYS A 91 3.64 20.81 6.58
N THR A 92 2.31 20.81 6.55
CA THR A 92 1.52 19.58 6.71
C THR A 92 1.66 18.69 5.48
N LEU A 93 1.64 19.28 4.28
CA LEU A 93 1.81 18.55 3.03
C LEU A 93 3.21 17.94 2.90
N ASP A 94 4.25 18.66 3.31
CA ASP A 94 5.62 18.15 3.29
C ASP A 94 5.84 17.02 4.29
N ALA A 95 5.26 17.13 5.49
CA ALA A 95 5.24 16.04 6.45
C ALA A 95 4.54 14.80 5.87
N GLN A 96 3.42 14.98 5.16
CA GLN A 96 2.71 13.87 4.52
C GLN A 96 3.52 13.26 3.37
N ARG A 97 4.17 14.08 2.54
CA ARG A 97 5.07 13.60 1.47
C ARG A 97 6.23 12.79 2.03
N ALA A 98 6.79 13.21 3.16
CA ALA A 98 7.83 12.45 3.84
C ALA A 98 7.30 11.08 4.35
N GLN A 99 6.07 11.03 4.86
CA GLN A 99 5.41 9.77 5.25
C GLN A 99 5.17 8.84 4.05
N VAL A 100 4.68 9.38 2.92
CA VAL A 100 4.49 8.65 1.65
C VAL A 100 5.82 8.05 1.19
N ALA A 101 6.87 8.87 1.07
CA ALA A 101 8.18 8.42 0.63
C ALA A 101 8.80 7.37 1.58
N ALA A 102 8.67 7.55 2.89
CA ALA A 102 9.16 6.60 3.87
C ALA A 102 8.42 5.26 3.78
N LEU A 103 7.11 5.28 3.53
CA LEU A 103 6.31 4.07 3.35
C LEU A 103 6.67 3.33 2.06
N GLU A 104 6.92 4.05 0.96
CA GLU A 104 7.40 3.47 -0.29
C GLU A 104 8.79 2.83 -0.15
N GLU A 105 9.70 3.50 0.54
CA GLU A 105 11.04 2.97 0.82
C GLU A 105 10.95 1.71 1.68
N LEU A 106 10.13 1.74 2.74
CA LEU A 106 9.90 0.59 3.60
C LEU A 106 9.32 -0.57 2.80
N GLY A 107 8.24 -0.36 2.04
CA GLY A 107 7.62 -1.41 1.24
C GLY A 107 8.61 -2.02 0.25
N THR A 108 9.37 -1.17 -0.45
CA THR A 108 10.44 -1.61 -1.36
C THR A 108 11.49 -2.46 -0.64
N ALA A 109 11.93 -2.06 0.55
CA ALA A 109 12.90 -2.80 1.33
C ALA A 109 12.36 -4.15 1.84
N LEU A 110 11.04 -4.29 2.02
CA LEU A 110 10.39 -5.51 2.48
C LEU A 110 10.03 -6.48 1.34
N ARG A 111 9.91 -6.03 0.09
CA ARG A 111 9.59 -6.88 -1.10
C ARG A 111 10.45 -8.13 -1.23
N ARG A 112 11.70 -8.10 -0.77
CA ARG A 112 12.59 -9.28 -0.78
C ARG A 112 12.10 -10.45 0.09
N TYR A 113 11.18 -10.20 1.02
CA TYR A 113 10.60 -11.18 1.92
C TYR A 113 9.19 -11.62 1.48
N ASP A 114 8.55 -10.80 0.65
CA ASP A 114 7.22 -11.02 0.11
C ASP A 114 7.28 -11.96 -1.10
N VAL A 115 7.05 -13.24 -0.85
CA VAL A 115 7.17 -14.26 -1.89
C VAL A 115 6.06 -14.15 -2.93
N LEU A 116 4.87 -13.67 -2.55
CA LEU A 116 3.76 -13.44 -3.49
C LEU A 116 4.14 -12.34 -4.49
N TYR A 117 4.67 -11.22 -4.01
CA TYR A 117 5.18 -10.17 -4.90
C TYR A 117 6.29 -10.69 -5.84
N GLN A 118 7.22 -11.51 -5.34
CA GLN A 118 8.28 -12.08 -6.18
C GLN A 118 7.74 -13.06 -7.22
N HIS A 119 6.66 -13.78 -6.90
CA HIS A 119 5.98 -14.65 -7.86
C HIS A 119 5.46 -13.84 -9.04
N ASP A 120 4.62 -12.84 -8.75
CA ASP A 120 3.91 -12.10 -9.78
C ASP A 120 4.87 -11.30 -10.66
N ARG A 121 5.92 -10.74 -10.06
CA ARG A 121 7.00 -10.06 -10.80
C ARG A 121 7.74 -10.98 -11.77
N LEU A 122 7.92 -12.26 -11.42
CA LEU A 122 8.77 -13.19 -12.18
C LEU A 122 8.00 -14.14 -13.09
N ALA A 123 6.69 -14.30 -12.88
CA ALA A 123 5.90 -15.36 -13.50
C ALA A 123 5.94 -15.31 -15.04
N GLU A 124 5.73 -14.12 -15.63
CA GLU A 124 5.71 -13.94 -17.08
C GLU A 124 7.08 -14.22 -17.71
N ASP A 125 8.14 -13.59 -17.21
CA ASP A 125 9.50 -13.77 -17.69
C ASP A 125 9.98 -15.22 -17.54
N ALA A 126 9.65 -15.86 -16.41
CA ALA A 126 9.98 -17.26 -16.16
C ALA A 126 9.23 -18.22 -17.09
N ALA A 127 7.98 -17.91 -17.44
CA ALA A 127 7.18 -18.69 -18.39
C ALA A 127 7.71 -18.56 -19.83
N ALA A 128 8.12 -17.35 -20.23
CA ALA A 128 8.70 -17.05 -21.53
C ALA A 128 10.16 -17.49 -21.68
N TYR A 129 10.81 -17.87 -20.57
CA TYR A 129 12.24 -18.15 -20.53
C TYR A 129 12.72 -19.15 -21.58
N THR A 130 13.76 -18.74 -22.30
CA THR A 130 14.50 -19.58 -23.25
C THR A 130 15.98 -19.56 -22.88
N PRO A 131 16.58 -20.72 -22.56
CA PRO A 131 17.96 -20.75 -22.11
C PRO A 131 18.91 -20.32 -23.25
N PRO A 132 19.82 -19.36 -22.99
CA PRO A 132 20.82 -18.97 -23.97
C PRO A 132 21.87 -20.07 -24.12
N LYS A 133 22.65 -20.02 -25.21
CA LYS A 133 23.80 -20.91 -25.36
C LYS A 133 24.86 -20.55 -24.31
N ALA A 134 25.37 -21.56 -23.61
CA ALA A 134 26.48 -21.38 -22.68
C ALA A 134 27.71 -20.80 -23.40
N ARG A 135 28.29 -19.73 -22.85
CA ARG A 135 29.56 -19.16 -23.34
C ARG A 135 30.73 -19.88 -22.66
N LYS A 136 31.84 -20.03 -23.38
CA LYS A 136 33.05 -20.68 -22.86
C LYS A 136 33.55 -19.96 -21.60
N GLY A 137 33.73 -20.69 -20.51
CA GLY A 137 34.21 -20.15 -19.23
C GLY A 137 33.14 -19.52 -18.33
N GLN A 138 31.86 -19.66 -18.68
CA GLN A 138 30.74 -19.25 -17.83
C GLN A 138 29.95 -20.47 -17.35
N ASP A 139 29.31 -20.34 -16.19
CA ASP A 139 28.39 -21.35 -15.68
C ASP A 139 27.24 -21.57 -16.66
N GLU A 140 26.81 -22.82 -16.81
CA GLU A 140 25.68 -23.15 -17.66
C GLU A 140 24.40 -22.51 -17.12
N PRO A 141 23.63 -21.80 -17.97
CA PRO A 141 22.36 -21.23 -17.55
C PRO A 141 21.38 -22.35 -17.14
N PRO A 142 20.48 -22.10 -16.17
CA PRO A 142 19.40 -23.02 -15.84
C PRO A 142 18.63 -23.45 -17.08
N SER A 143 18.28 -24.74 -17.16
CA SER A 143 17.40 -25.21 -18.23
C SER A 143 16.00 -24.62 -18.10
N ARG A 144 15.23 -24.58 -19.21
CA ARG A 144 13.81 -24.20 -19.19
C ARG A 144 13.00 -25.02 -18.18
N LYS A 145 13.29 -26.32 -18.06
CA LYS A 145 12.64 -27.21 -17.08
C LYS A 145 12.96 -26.78 -15.64
N ALA A 146 14.21 -26.40 -15.36
CA ALA A 146 14.61 -25.92 -14.04
C ALA A 146 13.92 -24.60 -13.67
N VAL A 147 13.83 -23.65 -14.61
CA VAL A 147 13.13 -22.37 -14.38
C VAL A 147 11.63 -22.59 -14.14
N ARG A 148 10.96 -23.44 -14.94
CA ARG A 148 9.54 -23.78 -14.71
C ARG A 148 9.30 -24.49 -13.38
N ALA A 149 10.16 -25.43 -12.99
CA ALA A 149 10.06 -26.10 -11.69
C ALA A 149 10.29 -25.12 -10.53
N ALA A 150 11.20 -24.16 -10.70
CA ALA A 150 11.41 -23.09 -9.73
C ALA A 150 10.19 -22.19 -9.61
N LEU A 151 9.55 -21.80 -10.73
CA LEU A 151 8.31 -21.02 -10.70
C LEU A 151 7.21 -21.75 -9.93
N GLY A 152 6.97 -23.04 -10.21
CA GLY A 152 5.98 -23.83 -9.47
C GLY A 152 6.33 -24.02 -7.98
N THR A 153 7.62 -24.08 -7.64
CA THR A 153 8.05 -24.08 -6.22
C THR A 153 7.70 -22.75 -5.56
N LEU A 154 7.90 -21.64 -6.27
CA LEU A 154 7.66 -20.31 -5.74
C LEU A 154 6.15 -20.08 -5.52
N GLU A 155 5.32 -20.47 -6.49
CA GLU A 155 3.85 -20.51 -6.38
C GLU A 155 3.37 -21.34 -5.17
N GLU A 156 3.89 -22.57 -5.00
CA GLU A 156 3.47 -23.46 -3.92
C GLU A 156 3.88 -22.93 -2.53
N GLN A 157 5.08 -22.35 -2.41
CA GLN A 157 5.62 -21.92 -1.12
C GLN A 157 5.18 -20.52 -0.72
N ALA A 158 4.74 -19.67 -1.66
CA ALA A 158 4.38 -18.28 -1.37
C ALA A 158 3.35 -18.12 -0.22
N PRO A 159 2.15 -18.74 -0.26
CA PRO A 159 1.17 -18.59 0.82
C PRO A 159 1.63 -19.21 2.14
N ARG A 160 2.53 -20.21 2.09
CA ARG A 160 3.10 -20.82 3.30
C ARG A 160 4.13 -19.90 3.95
N ALA A 161 4.99 -19.28 3.15
CA ALA A 161 5.98 -18.32 3.61
C ALA A 161 5.30 -17.11 4.25
N GLU A 162 4.24 -16.58 3.61
CA GLU A 162 3.45 -15.48 4.16
C GLU A 162 2.87 -15.84 5.53
N LYS A 163 2.26 -17.03 5.66
CA LYS A 163 1.72 -17.50 6.94
C LYS A 163 2.78 -17.61 8.03
N ASP A 164 3.96 -18.14 7.71
CA ASP A 164 5.08 -18.24 8.66
C ASP A 164 5.61 -16.85 9.08
N GLN A 165 5.47 -15.85 8.21
CA GLN A 165 5.93 -14.48 8.43
C GLN A 165 4.85 -13.54 8.97
N LEU A 166 3.60 -14.02 9.14
CA LEU A 166 2.42 -13.19 9.41
C LEU A 166 2.63 -12.21 10.58
N ALA A 167 3.23 -12.65 11.68
CA ALA A 167 3.50 -11.79 12.82
C ALA A 167 4.46 -10.63 12.48
N GLY A 168 5.46 -10.88 11.62
CA GLY A 168 6.38 -9.85 11.13
C GLY A 168 5.67 -8.84 10.21
N TRP A 169 4.78 -9.32 9.34
CA TRP A 169 3.97 -8.44 8.49
C TRP A 169 3.03 -7.55 9.29
N GLN A 170 2.34 -8.11 10.28
CA GLN A 170 1.47 -7.35 11.20
C GLN A 170 2.25 -6.27 11.96
N GLN A 171 3.46 -6.58 12.42
CA GLN A 171 4.32 -5.58 13.06
C GLN A 171 4.77 -4.49 12.09
N ALA A 172 5.13 -4.84 10.85
CA ALA A 172 5.52 -3.86 9.84
C ALA A 172 4.39 -2.87 9.51
N THR A 173 3.12 -3.33 9.50
CA THR A 173 1.95 -2.45 9.34
C THR A 173 1.69 -1.56 10.56
N ALA A 174 2.26 -1.88 11.74
CA ALA A 174 2.02 -1.16 12.98
C ALA A 174 3.10 -0.13 13.36
N ILE A 175 4.21 -0.04 12.61
CA ILE A 175 5.28 0.94 12.87
C ILE A 175 5.09 2.26 12.11
N ASP A 176 5.65 3.35 12.66
CA ASP A 176 5.84 4.60 11.92
C ASP A 176 7.01 4.44 10.94
N PRO A 177 6.81 4.61 9.62
CA PRO A 177 7.87 4.44 8.63
C PRO A 177 8.93 5.55 8.67
N THR A 178 8.67 6.68 9.33
CA THR A 178 9.67 7.75 9.51
C THR A 178 10.61 7.50 10.69
N GLU A 179 10.23 6.60 11.61
CA GLU A 179 11.04 6.24 12.76
C GLU A 179 12.06 5.15 12.41
N LYS A 180 13.30 5.58 12.14
CA LYS A 180 14.41 4.71 11.70
C LYS A 180 14.62 3.46 12.56
N LYS A 181 14.47 3.57 13.88
CA LYS A 181 14.64 2.43 14.80
C LYS A 181 13.53 1.39 14.62
N SER A 182 12.28 1.85 14.44
CA SER A 182 11.12 1.00 14.21
C SER A 182 11.25 0.29 12.86
N VAL A 183 11.64 1.02 11.80
CA VAL A 183 11.93 0.45 10.47
C VAL A 183 13.03 -0.61 10.54
N ALA A 184 14.15 -0.31 11.20
CA ALA A 184 15.26 -1.25 11.34
C ALA A 184 14.83 -2.52 12.09
N LYS A 185 14.02 -2.37 13.15
CA LYS A 185 13.47 -3.50 13.89
C LYS A 185 12.53 -4.35 13.04
N ALA A 186 11.56 -3.76 12.34
CA ALA A 186 10.65 -4.50 11.47
C ALA A 186 11.39 -5.29 10.40
N LYS A 187 12.40 -4.69 9.75
CA LYS A 187 13.25 -5.38 8.77
C LYS A 187 14.01 -6.55 9.39
N LYS A 188 14.52 -6.40 10.62
CA LYS A 188 15.24 -7.46 11.33
C LYS A 188 14.32 -8.60 11.72
N ASP A 189 13.15 -8.29 12.28
CA ASP A 189 12.18 -9.28 12.74
C ASP A 189 11.65 -10.09 11.56
N LEU A 190 11.33 -9.43 10.44
CA LEU A 190 10.91 -10.13 9.22
C LEU A 190 12.05 -10.95 8.59
N ALA A 191 13.28 -10.45 8.62
CA ALA A 191 14.44 -11.22 8.18
C ALA A 191 14.65 -12.48 9.01
N PHE A 192 14.48 -12.40 10.33
CA PHE A 192 14.56 -13.54 11.23
C PHE A 192 13.46 -14.56 10.92
N LEU A 193 12.20 -14.14 10.86
CA LEU A 193 11.08 -15.05 10.52
C LEU A 193 11.25 -15.71 9.15
N SER A 194 11.73 -14.96 8.17
CA SER A 194 12.06 -15.48 6.84
C SER A 194 13.15 -16.56 6.90
N GLN A 195 14.19 -16.34 7.71
CA GLN A 195 15.27 -17.30 7.89
C GLN A 195 14.83 -18.55 8.64
N GLU A 196 13.84 -18.46 9.53
CA GLU A 196 13.25 -19.60 10.24
C GLU A 196 12.21 -20.36 9.40
N SER A 197 11.53 -19.69 8.47
CA SER A 197 10.55 -20.29 7.56
C SER A 197 11.20 -21.20 6.50
N ALA A 198 10.89 -22.50 6.55
CA ALA A 198 11.32 -23.45 5.53
C ALA A 198 10.70 -23.14 4.16
N ALA A 199 9.46 -22.66 4.13
CA ALA A 199 8.77 -22.26 2.92
C ALA A 199 9.48 -21.07 2.25
N TRP A 200 9.80 -20.02 3.01
CA TRP A 200 10.54 -18.88 2.49
C TRP A 200 11.92 -19.28 1.96
N ARG A 201 12.68 -20.10 2.69
CA ARG A 201 14.01 -20.55 2.24
C ARG A 201 13.94 -21.29 0.89
N ARG A 202 12.94 -22.16 0.72
CA ARG A 202 12.70 -22.89 -0.55
C ARG A 202 12.30 -21.94 -1.67
N ALA A 203 11.36 -21.04 -1.41
CA ALA A 203 10.94 -20.03 -2.38
C ALA A 203 12.11 -19.12 -2.80
N SER A 204 12.92 -18.66 -1.85
CA SER A 204 14.11 -17.83 -2.10
C SER A 204 15.15 -18.56 -2.96
N ALA A 205 15.34 -19.87 -2.76
CA ALA A 205 16.22 -20.67 -3.61
C ALA A 205 15.66 -20.84 -5.05
N ALA A 206 14.35 -21.01 -5.16
CA ALA A 206 13.67 -21.06 -6.46
C ALA A 206 13.77 -19.72 -7.20
N GLN A 207 13.50 -18.60 -6.52
CA GLN A 207 13.68 -17.25 -7.05
C GLN A 207 15.09 -17.05 -7.62
N ARG A 208 16.14 -17.39 -6.86
CA ARG A 208 17.53 -17.29 -7.33
C ARG A 208 17.80 -18.10 -8.61
N THR A 209 17.13 -19.24 -8.78
CA THR A 209 17.24 -20.05 -9.99
C THR A 209 16.61 -19.35 -11.18
N ILE A 210 15.43 -18.75 -11.01
CA ILE A 210 14.75 -17.96 -12.05
C ILE A 210 15.62 -16.74 -12.43
N GLU A 211 16.03 -15.94 -11.45
CA GLU A 211 16.82 -14.72 -11.67
C GLU A 211 18.19 -15.00 -12.30
N ARG A 212 18.83 -16.13 -11.98
CA ARG A 212 20.04 -16.57 -12.67
C ARG A 212 19.76 -16.91 -14.13
N GLY A 213 18.63 -17.56 -14.42
CA GLY A 213 18.17 -17.82 -15.78
C GLY A 213 17.97 -16.53 -16.56
N LEU A 214 17.18 -15.60 -16.02
CA LEU A 214 16.85 -14.34 -16.67
C LEU A 214 18.10 -13.46 -16.92
N ARG A 215 18.99 -13.33 -15.94
CA ARG A 215 20.26 -12.60 -16.09
C ARG A 215 21.24 -13.21 -17.09
N ALA A 216 21.10 -14.49 -17.43
CA ALA A 216 21.92 -15.08 -18.47
C ALA A 216 21.36 -14.78 -19.87
N ALA A 217 20.05 -14.55 -19.99
CA ALA A 217 19.33 -14.39 -21.25
C ALA A 217 19.32 -12.95 -21.79
N GLY A 218 19.60 -11.95 -20.94
CA GLY A 218 19.73 -10.53 -21.29
C GLY A 218 20.93 -9.90 -20.58
#